data_AF-A0AAD2X797-F1
#
_entry.id   AF-A0AAD2X797-F1
#
_cell.length_a   1.000
_cell.length_b   1.000
_cell.length_c   1.000
_cell.angle_alpha   90.00
_cell.angle_beta   90.00
_cell.angle_gamma   90.00
#
_symmetry.space_group_name_H-M   'P 1'
#
loop_
_entity.id
_entity.type
_entity.pdbx_description
1 polymer ?
#
loop_
_entity_poly.entity_id
_entity_poly.type
_entity_poly.pdbx_seq_one_letter_code
_entity_poly.pdbx_strand_id
1 'polypeptide(L)' 'MGRQYEVKEKTFESRYHETKVMQVELFTWEKLDDVERIKQAFGIK' A
#
# COMPACT_ATOMS: atom_id res chain seq x y z
N MET A 1 11.57 3.61 -12.43
CA MET A 1 11.77 4.28 -11.12
C MET A 1 10.41 4.29 -10.45
N GLY A 2 10.23 3.39 -9.49
CA GLY A 2 8.97 3.15 -8.79
C GLY A 2 8.74 4.12 -7.64
N ARG A 3 7.48 4.28 -7.21
CA ARG A 3 7.14 5.02 -5.99
C ARG A 3 7.23 4.06 -4.80
N GLN A 4 7.84 4.53 -3.71
CA GLN A 4 7.98 3.73 -2.51
C GLN A 4 6.60 3.52 -1.85
N TYR A 5 6.34 2.31 -1.38
CA TYR A 5 5.17 2.04 -0.54
C TYR A 5 5.24 2.92 0.71
N GLU A 6 4.14 3.63 0.99
CA GLU A 6 4.04 4.51 2.15
C GLU A 6 2.64 4.40 2.75
N VAL A 7 2.55 4.29 4.08
CA VAL A 7 1.30 4.42 4.82
C VAL A 7 1.20 5.88 5.26
N LYS A 8 0.19 6.61 4.78
CA LYS A 8 -0.02 8.02 5.13
C LYS A 8 -1.35 8.21 5.81
N GLU A 9 -1.37 9.04 6.84
CA GLU A 9 -2.60 9.54 7.43
C GLU A 9 -3.25 10.53 6.46
N LYS A 10 -4.52 10.27 6.11
CA LYS A 10 -5.26 11.12 5.20
C LYS A 10 -6.58 11.55 5.82
N THR A 11 -6.80 12.85 5.82
CA THR A 11 -8.06 13.48 6.22
C THR A 11 -8.96 13.59 5.00
N PHE A 12 -10.15 13.01 5.09
CA PHE A 12 -11.18 13.07 4.07
C PHE A 12 -12.29 13.99 4.56
N GLU A 13 -12.45 15.12 3.89
CA GLU A 13 -13.54 16.05 4.09
C GLU A 13 -14.55 15.94 2.94
N SER A 14 -15.84 15.89 3.27
CA SER A 14 -16.93 15.84 2.29
C SER A 14 -17.98 16.85 2.71
N ARG A 15 -18.61 17.54 1.75
CA ARG A 15 -19.59 18.59 2.05
C ARG A 15 -20.81 18.11 2.84
N TYR A 16 -21.05 16.80 2.86
CA TYR A 16 -22.23 16.18 3.47
C TYR A 16 -21.88 15.17 4.57
N HIS A 17 -20.59 14.89 4.80
CA HIS A 17 -20.15 13.90 5.78
C HIS A 17 -19.12 14.50 6.72
N GLU A 18 -19.08 13.97 7.93
CA GLU A 18 -18.08 14.35 8.93
C GLU A 18 -16.66 14.02 8.44
N THR A 19 -15.72 14.87 8.86
CA THR A 19 -14.31 14.72 8.54
C THR A 19 -13.80 13.39 9.07
N LYS A 20 -13.26 12.55 8.17
CA LYS A 20 -12.77 11.21 8.50
C LYS A 20 -11.26 11.18 8.35
N VAL A 21 -10.55 10.93 9.44
CA VAL A 21 -9.10 10.72 9.43
C VAL A 21 -8.84 9.22 9.38
N MET A 22 -8.15 8.75 8.35
CA MET A 22 -7.81 7.34 8.19
C MET A 22 -6.40 7.16 7.65
N GLN A 23 -5.74 6.09 8.07
CA GLN A 23 -4.47 5.67 7.47
C GLN A 23 -4.75 4.98 6.14
N VAL A 24 -4.08 5.43 5.09
CA VAL A 24 -4.23 4.94 3.73
C VAL A 24 -2.89 4.43 3.24
N GLU A 25 -2.89 3.19 2.76
CA GLU A 25 -1.74 2.57 2.10
C GLU A 25 -1.65 3.08 0.65
N LEU A 26 -0.53 3.71 0.30
CA LEU A 26 -0.24 4.17 -1.05
C LEU A 26 0.73 3.21 -1.74
N PHE A 27 0.53 3.00 -3.05
CA PHE A 27 1.39 2.16 -3.89
C PHE A 27 1.52 0.72 -3.40
N THR A 28 0.40 0.13 -2.97
CA THR A 28 0.30 -1.26 -2.48
C THR A 28 0.75 -2.29 -3.53
N TRP A 29 0.66 -1.97 -4.82
CA TRP A 29 1.13 -2.80 -5.93
C TRP A 29 2.65 -2.74 -6.19
N GLU A 30 3.37 -1.78 -5.61
CA GLU A 30 4.84 -1.75 -5.64
C GLU A 30 5.45 -2.53 -4.47
N LYS A 31 4.61 -3.12 -3.62
CA LYS A 31 5.01 -3.96 -2.51
C LYS A 31 5.59 -5.29 -3.05
N LEU A 32 6.88 -5.52 -2.80
CA LEU A 32 7.60 -6.72 -3.27
C LEU A 32 7.61 -7.86 -2.23
N ASP A 33 6.83 -7.76 -1.15
CA ASP A 33 6.80 -8.73 -0.05
C ASP A 33 6.46 -10.16 -0.51
N ASP A 34 5.70 -10.31 -1.59
CA ASP A 34 5.34 -11.63 -2.13
C ASP A 34 6.44 -12.25 -3.02
N VAL A 35 7.48 -11.51 -3.39
CA VAL A 35 8.53 -11.99 -4.29
C VAL A 35 9.28 -13.18 -3.69
N GLU A 36 9.58 -13.15 -2.39
CA GLU A 36 10.25 -14.28 -1.72
C GLU A 36 9.36 -15.52 -1.67
N ARG A 37 8.05 -15.35 -1.40
CA ARG A 37 7.08 -16.45 -1.41
C ARG A 37 6.97 -17.08 -2.79
N ILE A 38 6.94 -16.26 -3.83
CA ILE A 38 6.90 -16.72 -5.23
C ILE A 38 8.21 -17.45 -5.57
N LYS A 39 9.38 -16.89 -5.23
CA LYS A 39 10.68 -17.56 -5.46
C LYS A 39 10.76 -18.92 -4.80
N GLN A 40 10.30 -19.05 -3.55
CA GLN A 40 10.22 -20.34 -2.86
C GLN A 40 9.27 -21.31 -3.55
N ALA A 41 8.08 -20.85 -3.97
CA ALA A 41 7.10 -21.68 -4.66
C ALA A 41 7.61 -22.24 -6.00
N PHE A 42 8.43 -21.47 -6.72
CA PHE A 42 9.01 -21.88 -8.01
C PHE A 42 10.40 -22.51 -7.88
N GLY A 43 10.95 -22.67 -6.67
CA GLY A 43 12.28 -23.25 -6.44
C GLY A 43 13.43 -22.43 -7.05
N ILE A 44 13.21 -21.14 -7.29
CA ILE A 44 14.18 -20.24 -7.89
C ILE A 44 15.03 -19.67 -6.73
N LYS A 45 16.30 -20.10 -6.66
CA LYS A 45 17.29 -19.56 -5.71
C LYS A 45 17.70 -18.14 -6.07
#